data_AF-G0NNF4-F1
#
_entry.id   AF-G0NNF4-F1
#
_cell.length_a   1.000
_cell.length_b   1.000
_cell.length_c   1.000
_cell.angle_alpha   90.00
_cell.angle_beta   90.00
_cell.angle_gamma   90.00
#
_symmetry.space_group_name_H-M   'P 1'
#
loop_
_entity.id
_entity.type
_entity.pdbx_description
1 polymer ?
#
loop_
_entity_poly.entity_id
_entity_poly.type
_entity_poly.pdbx_seq_one_letter_code
_entity_poly.pdbx_strand_id
1 'polypeptide(L)'
;MVGLKLSALGFLVFAVFVLEVVAVFTPAWFTFQAADKNSIVAVFSIGIVPYYSNEDTWLAVSSILLFASLALTTINVFLFFGAHFVVKSQGYSRQVIVLLHALAISSVAVILFNGTAFILMATNINKKGLSFGYSAWFCVSAVVVTFGSILLAEYIVNRKGEEKEDEAPIESAVPPRILTSSFTNMY
;
A
#
# COMPACT_ATOMS: atom_id res chain seq x y z
N MET A 1 -23.13 5.67 4.76
CA MET A 1 -22.27 5.45 3.57
C MET A 1 -20.78 5.22 3.87
N VAL A 2 -20.26 5.52 5.06
CA VAL A 2 -18.82 5.37 5.38
C VAL A 2 -18.36 3.90 5.48
N GLY A 3 -19.25 3.01 5.95
CA GLY A 3 -18.95 1.56 6.03
C GLY A 3 -18.64 0.91 4.68
N LEU A 4 -19.28 1.36 3.59
CA LEU A 4 -19.00 0.82 2.26
C LEU A 4 -17.60 1.20 1.78
N LYS A 5 -17.15 2.44 2.03
CA LYS A 5 -15.81 2.92 1.63
C LYS A 5 -14.71 2.20 2.41
N LEU A 6 -14.90 2.05 3.73
CA LEU A 6 -13.97 1.32 4.58
C LEU A 6 -13.93 -0.17 4.22
N SER A 7 -15.08 -0.77 3.90
CA SER A 7 -15.14 -2.16 3.42
C SER A 7 -14.46 -2.34 2.07
N ALA A 8 -14.64 -1.40 1.12
CA ALA A 8 -13.96 -1.41 -0.17
C ALA A 8 -12.44 -1.29 0.02
N LEU A 9 -11.96 -0.42 0.92
CA LEU A 9 -10.55 -0.32 1.25
C LEU A 9 -10.00 -1.65 1.80
N GLY A 10 -10.74 -2.29 2.71
CA GLY A 10 -10.36 -3.59 3.26
C GLY A 10 -10.26 -4.68 2.19
N PHE A 11 -11.22 -4.70 1.25
CA PHE A 11 -11.19 -5.62 0.13
C PHE A 11 -9.95 -5.39 -0.75
N LEU A 12 -9.62 -4.14 -1.08
CA LEU A 12 -8.44 -3.81 -1.88
C LEU A 12 -7.15 -4.24 -1.17
N VAL A 13 -6.98 -3.91 0.10
CA VAL A 13 -5.79 -4.28 0.91
C VAL A 13 -5.63 -5.79 0.96
N PHE A 14 -6.72 -6.53 1.16
CA PHE A 14 -6.69 -7.99 1.18
C PHE A 14 -6.41 -8.58 -0.21
N ALA A 15 -6.98 -8.03 -1.28
CA ALA A 15 -6.71 -8.44 -2.65
C ALA A 15 -5.23 -8.24 -3.02
N VAL A 16 -4.63 -7.12 -2.62
CA VAL A 16 -3.19 -6.86 -2.78
C VAL A 16 -2.38 -7.93 -2.05
N PHE A 17 -2.71 -8.23 -0.79
CA PHE A 17 -2.02 -9.27 -0.03
C PHE A 17 -2.07 -10.64 -0.73
N VAL A 18 -3.24 -11.05 -1.24
CA VAL A 18 -3.38 -12.31 -1.99
C VAL A 18 -2.54 -12.29 -3.26
N LEU A 19 -2.59 -11.19 -4.03
CA LEU A 19 -1.79 -11.06 -5.24
C LEU A 19 -0.28 -11.13 -4.96
N GLU A 20 0.20 -10.52 -3.87
CA GLU A 20 1.59 -10.60 -3.44
C GLU A 20 2.00 -12.02 -3.06
N VAL A 21 1.20 -12.70 -2.24
CA VAL A 21 1.46 -14.09 -1.85
C VAL A 21 1.55 -14.98 -3.09
N VAL A 22 0.59 -14.85 -4.01
CA VAL A 22 0.58 -15.62 -5.25
C VAL A 22 1.78 -15.25 -6.13
N ALA A 23 2.12 -13.97 -6.26
CA ALA A 23 3.26 -13.54 -7.04
C ALA A 23 4.55 -14.15 -6.47
N VAL A 24 4.83 -14.00 -5.17
CA VAL A 24 6.09 -14.43 -4.55
C VAL A 24 6.26 -15.95 -4.55
N PHE A 25 5.21 -16.70 -4.17
CA PHE A 25 5.33 -18.14 -3.94
C PHE A 25 5.01 -19.01 -5.15
N THR A 26 4.45 -18.45 -6.23
CA THR A 26 4.15 -19.25 -7.42
C THR A 26 5.36 -19.30 -8.37
N PRO A 27 5.81 -20.49 -8.80
CA PRO A 27 7.04 -20.65 -9.57
C PRO A 27 6.85 -20.33 -11.06
N ALA A 28 6.39 -19.12 -11.38
CA ALA A 28 6.12 -18.66 -12.74
C ALA A 28 6.47 -17.18 -12.95
N TRP A 29 7.62 -16.77 -12.43
CA TRP A 29 8.19 -15.43 -12.68
C TRP A 29 8.86 -15.35 -14.03
N PHE A 30 9.63 -16.37 -14.38
CA PHE A 30 10.29 -16.48 -15.68
C PHE A 30 9.86 -17.74 -16.39
N THR A 31 9.79 -17.67 -17.71
CA THR A 31 9.51 -18.79 -18.59
C THR A 31 10.60 -18.88 -19.64
N PHE A 32 11.00 -20.10 -19.97
CA PHE A 32 11.86 -20.37 -21.12
C PHE A 32 11.30 -21.52 -21.93
N GLN A 33 11.44 -21.42 -23.24
CA GLN A 33 10.96 -22.42 -24.18
C GLN A 33 12.15 -23.24 -24.66
N ALA A 34 12.12 -24.56 -24.43
CA ALA A 34 13.03 -25.47 -25.10
C ALA A 34 12.45 -25.75 -26.49
N ALA A 35 13.05 -25.14 -27.51
CA ALA A 35 12.73 -25.41 -28.91
C ALA A 35 13.70 -26.45 -29.45
N ASP A 36 13.17 -27.53 -30.02
CA ASP A 36 13.89 -28.33 -31.00
C ASP A 36 13.47 -27.84 -32.41
N LYS A 37 14.28 -28.10 -33.44
CA LYS A 37 14.22 -27.45 -34.76
C LYS A 37 12.83 -27.41 -35.45
N ASN A 38 11.86 -28.24 -35.02
CA ASN A 38 10.52 -28.31 -35.60
C ASN A 38 9.33 -28.16 -34.61
N SER A 39 9.53 -27.92 -33.31
CA SER A 39 8.41 -27.72 -32.35
C SER A 39 8.85 -27.19 -30.98
N ILE A 40 7.96 -26.47 -30.28
CA ILE A 40 8.10 -26.18 -28.84
C ILE A 40 7.88 -27.50 -28.09
N VAL A 41 8.92 -28.02 -27.43
CA VAL A 41 8.87 -29.33 -26.78
C VAL A 41 8.48 -29.21 -25.31
N ALA A 42 8.87 -28.12 -24.63
CA ALA A 42 8.49 -27.87 -23.23
C ALA A 42 8.64 -26.39 -22.86
N VAL A 43 7.70 -25.89 -22.04
CA VAL A 43 7.79 -24.58 -21.37
C VAL A 43 8.14 -24.84 -19.91
N PHE A 44 9.28 -24.33 -19.48
CA PHE A 44 9.73 -24.41 -18.10
C PHE A 44 9.51 -23.08 -17.40
N SER A 45 9.10 -23.14 -16.15
CA SER A 45 8.83 -21.96 -15.32
C SER A 45 9.78 -21.91 -14.13
N ILE A 46 10.30 -20.71 -13.85
CA ILE A 46 11.23 -20.43 -12.76
C ILE A 46 10.53 -19.46 -11.79
N GLY A 47 10.57 -19.79 -10.51
CA GLY A 47 10.07 -18.96 -9.42
C GLY A 47 11.15 -18.11 -8.75
N ILE A 48 10.70 -17.29 -7.80
CA ILE A 48 11.59 -16.63 -6.83
C ILE A 48 12.00 -17.62 -5.72
N VAL A 49 11.14 -18.59 -5.42
CA VAL A 49 11.36 -19.66 -4.44
C VAL A 49 11.43 -21.00 -5.18
N PRO A 50 12.37 -21.90 -4.84
CA PRO A 50 13.38 -21.80 -3.78
C PRO A 50 14.57 -20.92 -4.16
N TYR A 51 15.20 -20.32 -3.14
CA TYR A 51 16.38 -19.48 -3.27
C TYR A 51 17.62 -20.37 -3.46
N TYR A 52 18.47 -20.03 -4.43
CA TYR A 52 19.73 -20.75 -4.65
C TYR A 52 20.92 -19.86 -4.28
N SER A 53 21.90 -20.39 -3.55
CA SER A 53 23.10 -19.65 -3.13
C SER A 53 23.95 -19.11 -4.29
N ASN A 54 23.73 -19.64 -5.49
CA ASN A 54 24.53 -19.37 -6.68
C ASN A 54 23.76 -18.49 -7.70
N GLU A 55 22.66 -17.87 -7.27
CA GLU A 55 21.87 -17.02 -8.15
C GLU A 55 22.55 -15.68 -8.44
N ASP A 56 22.22 -15.08 -9.58
CA ASP A 56 22.76 -13.78 -9.95
C ASP A 56 22.34 -12.71 -8.92
N THR A 57 23.25 -11.79 -8.58
CA THR A 57 23.02 -10.76 -7.55
C THR A 57 21.77 -9.90 -7.81
N TRP A 58 21.42 -9.65 -9.07
CA TRP A 58 20.22 -8.88 -9.41
C TRP A 58 18.93 -9.62 -9.01
N LEU A 59 18.92 -10.96 -9.13
CA LEU A 59 17.77 -11.78 -8.75
C LEU A 59 17.63 -11.82 -7.23
N ALA A 60 18.75 -11.96 -6.53
CA ALA A 60 18.87 -11.91 -5.08
C ALA A 60 18.34 -10.59 -4.48
N VAL A 61 18.76 -9.45 -5.03
CA VAL A 61 18.26 -8.15 -4.54
C VAL A 61 16.76 -8.01 -4.82
N SER A 62 16.31 -8.48 -5.99
CA SER A 62 14.90 -8.38 -6.37
C SER A 62 14.01 -9.27 -5.50
N SER A 63 14.45 -10.48 -5.15
CA SER A 63 13.73 -11.39 -4.26
C SER A 63 13.63 -10.81 -2.85
N ILE A 64 14.70 -10.25 -2.30
CA ILE A 64 14.68 -9.55 -1.00
C ILE A 64 13.65 -8.42 -1.00
N LEU A 65 13.61 -7.60 -2.06
CA LEU A 65 12.64 -6.51 -2.19
C LEU A 65 11.20 -7.02 -2.24
N LEU A 66 10.93 -8.10 -2.97
CA LEU A 66 9.61 -8.73 -3.03
C LEU A 66 9.19 -9.28 -1.66
N PHE A 67 10.09 -9.94 -0.91
CA PHE A 67 9.77 -10.39 0.45
C PHE A 67 9.55 -9.23 1.43
N ALA A 68 10.32 -8.15 1.32
CA ALA A 68 10.11 -6.95 2.10
C ALA A 68 8.75 -6.31 1.79
N SER A 69 8.35 -6.29 0.51
CA SER A 69 7.02 -5.83 0.09
C SER A 69 5.91 -6.70 0.67
N LEU A 70 6.07 -8.03 0.67
CA LEU A 70 5.11 -8.97 1.25
C LEU A 70 4.96 -8.77 2.77
N ALA A 71 6.06 -8.51 3.48
CA ALA A 71 6.02 -8.18 4.89
C ALA A 71 5.25 -6.87 5.15
N LEU A 72 5.50 -5.83 4.35
CA LEU A 72 4.78 -4.56 4.45
C LEU A 72 3.29 -4.68 4.10
N THR A 73 2.93 -5.45 3.08
CA THR A 73 1.51 -5.70 2.76
C THR A 73 0.81 -6.47 3.87
N THR A 74 1.51 -7.41 4.53
CA THR A 74 1.00 -8.07 5.74
C THR A 74 0.76 -7.06 6.87
N ILE A 75 1.70 -6.13 7.09
CA ILE A 75 1.52 -5.03 8.06
C ILE A 75 0.30 -4.18 7.69
N ASN A 76 0.09 -3.86 6.40
CA ASN A 76 -1.08 -3.09 5.95
C ASN A 76 -2.40 -3.79 6.25
N VAL A 77 -2.46 -5.12 6.15
CA VAL A 77 -3.64 -5.90 6.57
C VAL A 77 -3.90 -5.70 8.07
N PHE A 78 -2.87 -5.77 8.92
CA PHE A 78 -3.03 -5.53 10.36
C PHE A 78 -3.44 -4.10 10.69
N LEU A 79 -2.83 -3.10 10.02
CA LEU A 79 -3.21 -1.69 10.16
C LEU A 79 -4.69 -1.48 9.79
N PHE A 80 -5.16 -2.11 8.72
CA PHE A 80 -6.56 -2.06 8.31
C PHE A 80 -7.48 -2.66 9.39
N PHE A 81 -7.16 -3.85 9.91
CA PHE A 81 -7.95 -4.46 10.98
C PHE A 81 -7.99 -3.59 12.24
N GLY A 82 -6.85 -2.99 12.60
CA GLY A 82 -6.77 -2.02 13.71
C GLY A 82 -7.69 -0.83 13.48
N ALA A 83 -7.63 -0.20 12.29
CA ALA A 83 -8.49 0.91 11.93
C ALA A 83 -9.98 0.52 11.96
N HIS A 84 -10.32 -0.65 11.41
CA HIS A 84 -11.68 -1.16 11.40
C HIS A 84 -12.24 -1.41 12.82
N PHE A 85 -11.43 -1.97 13.72
CA PHE A 85 -11.84 -2.21 15.10
C PHE A 85 -12.05 -0.90 15.87
N VAL A 86 -11.17 0.09 15.69
CA VAL A 86 -11.32 1.41 16.31
C VAL A 86 -12.58 2.11 15.80
N VAL A 87 -12.84 2.07 14.48
CA VAL A 87 -14.07 2.62 13.90
C VAL A 87 -15.32 1.97 14.49
N LYS A 88 -15.32 0.65 14.69
CA LYS A 88 -16.46 -0.09 15.25
C LYS A 88 -16.70 0.22 16.73
N SER A 89 -15.64 0.42 17.50
CA SER A 89 -15.73 0.62 18.96
C SER A 89 -15.95 2.08 19.37
N GLN A 90 -15.28 3.02 18.70
CA GLN A 90 -15.23 4.44 19.11
C GLN A 90 -15.67 5.40 18.00
N GLY A 91 -16.03 4.90 16.81
CA GLY A 91 -16.29 5.74 15.65
C GLY A 91 -15.01 6.31 15.03
N TYR A 92 -15.16 7.32 14.16
CA TYR A 92 -14.03 7.94 13.48
C TYR A 92 -13.27 8.88 14.42
N SER A 93 -12.14 8.40 14.95
CA SER A 93 -11.25 9.15 15.83
C SER A 93 -9.95 9.57 15.12
N ARG A 94 -9.15 10.43 15.77
CA ARG A 94 -7.81 10.81 15.27
C ARG A 94 -6.90 9.59 15.07
N GLN A 95 -7.07 8.54 15.87
CA GLN A 95 -6.30 7.30 15.75
C GLN A 95 -6.55 6.60 14.41
N VAL A 96 -7.81 6.57 13.94
CA VAL A 96 -8.16 5.98 12.64
C VAL A 96 -7.46 6.73 11.50
N ILE A 97 -7.43 8.06 11.56
CA ILE A 97 -6.75 8.90 10.56
C ILE A 97 -5.25 8.58 10.51
N VAL A 98 -4.60 8.47 11.67
CA VAL A 98 -3.18 8.10 11.76
C VAL A 98 -2.94 6.71 11.17
N LEU A 99 -3.80 5.74 11.46
CA LEU A 99 -3.67 4.38 10.90
C LEU A 99 -3.87 4.35 9.38
N LEU A 100 -4.81 5.12 8.84
CA LEU A 100 -5.05 5.22 7.40
C LEU A 100 -3.88 5.90 6.68
N HIS A 101 -3.30 6.97 7.24
CA HIS A 101 -2.08 7.57 6.68
C HIS A 101 -0.88 6.64 6.79
N ALA A 102 -0.71 5.92 7.90
CA ALA A 102 0.35 4.93 8.04
C ALA A 102 0.23 3.83 6.97
N LEU A 103 -1.00 3.38 6.70
CA LEU A 103 -1.30 2.44 5.62
C LEU A 103 -0.95 3.02 4.25
N ALA A 104 -1.28 4.28 3.98
CA ALA A 104 -0.95 4.95 2.73
C ALA A 104 0.58 5.05 2.52
N ILE A 105 1.32 5.51 3.54
CA ILE A 105 2.78 5.64 3.50
C ILE A 105 3.45 4.28 3.30
N SER A 106 3.03 3.26 4.05
CA SER A 106 3.54 1.89 3.90
C SER A 106 3.24 1.34 2.51
N SER A 107 2.06 1.63 1.94
CA SER A 107 1.68 1.24 0.58
C SER A 107 2.56 1.89 -0.49
N VAL A 108 3.02 3.13 -0.29
CA VAL A 108 4.01 3.76 -1.18
C VAL A 108 5.33 2.99 -1.16
N ALA A 109 5.79 2.55 0.02
CA ALA A 109 7.01 1.74 0.12
C ALA A 109 6.86 0.38 -0.60
N VAL A 110 5.70 -0.27 -0.51
CA VAL A 110 5.37 -1.50 -1.27
C VAL A 110 5.52 -1.27 -2.78
N ILE A 111 4.94 -0.18 -3.30
CA ILE A 111 5.04 0.18 -4.72
C ILE A 111 6.50 0.37 -5.14
N LEU A 112 7.31 1.06 -4.33
CA LEU A 112 8.72 1.30 -4.62
C LEU A 112 9.53 0.01 -4.65
N PHE A 113 9.32 -0.89 -3.67
CA PHE A 113 10.04 -2.17 -3.61
C PHE A 113 9.68 -3.06 -4.79
N ASN A 114 8.39 -3.22 -5.11
CA ASN A 114 7.93 -4.01 -6.25
C ASN A 114 8.38 -3.43 -7.58
N GLY A 115 8.23 -2.12 -7.76
CA GLY A 115 8.69 -1.44 -8.97
C GLY A 115 10.18 -1.62 -9.18
N THR A 116 10.98 -1.45 -8.13
CA THR A 116 12.43 -1.62 -8.19
C THR A 116 12.81 -3.06 -8.52
N ALA A 117 12.21 -4.04 -7.85
CA ALA A 117 12.42 -5.47 -8.13
C ALA A 117 12.05 -5.81 -9.58
N PHE A 118 10.89 -5.36 -10.06
CA PHE A 118 10.44 -5.61 -11.43
C PHE A 118 11.40 -5.00 -12.46
N ILE A 119 11.86 -3.76 -12.27
CA ILE A 119 12.81 -3.10 -13.17
C ILE A 119 14.16 -3.83 -13.19
N LEU A 120 14.67 -4.23 -12.02
CA LEU A 120 15.91 -5.02 -11.92
C LEU A 120 15.80 -6.34 -12.69
N MET A 121 14.67 -7.04 -12.57
CA MET A 121 14.43 -8.26 -13.35
C MET A 121 14.28 -7.96 -14.85
N ALA A 122 13.49 -6.95 -15.23
CA ALA A 122 13.21 -6.60 -16.63
C ALA A 122 14.46 -6.16 -17.41
N THR A 123 15.38 -5.47 -16.75
CA THR A 123 16.63 -5.03 -17.38
C THR A 123 17.64 -6.16 -17.58
N ASN A 124 17.51 -7.25 -16.83
CA ASN A 124 18.43 -8.40 -16.89
C ASN A 124 17.84 -9.62 -17.63
N ILE A 125 16.51 -9.73 -17.74
CA ILE A 125 15.82 -10.88 -18.35
C ILE A 125 16.20 -11.08 -19.83
N ASN A 126 16.29 -9.99 -20.59
CA ASN A 126 16.58 -10.02 -22.04
C ASN A 126 17.99 -10.54 -22.34
N LYS A 127 18.93 -10.40 -21.39
CA LYS A 127 20.30 -10.92 -21.54
C LYS A 127 20.36 -12.44 -21.40
N LYS A 128 19.31 -13.08 -20.90
CA LYS A 128 19.26 -14.51 -20.55
C LYS A 128 18.28 -15.32 -21.43
N GLY A 129 17.62 -14.70 -22.42
CA GLY A 129 16.64 -15.37 -23.27
C GLY A 129 15.38 -15.83 -22.52
N LEU A 130 15.09 -15.22 -21.37
CA LEU A 130 13.94 -15.52 -20.54
C LEU A 130 12.77 -14.59 -20.90
N SER A 131 11.54 -15.04 -20.67
CA SER A 131 10.32 -14.24 -20.80
C SER A 131 9.56 -14.17 -19.47
N PHE A 132 8.83 -13.09 -19.21
CA PHE A 132 8.05 -12.95 -17.98
C PHE A 132 6.86 -13.92 -17.97
N GLY A 133 6.71 -14.64 -16.85
CA GLY A 133 5.54 -15.46 -16.57
C GLY A 133 4.44 -14.68 -15.83
N TYR A 134 3.34 -15.36 -15.51
CA TYR A 134 2.15 -14.74 -14.92
C TYR A 134 2.38 -14.19 -13.49
N SER A 135 3.33 -14.73 -12.72
CA SER A 135 3.63 -14.21 -11.37
C SER A 135 4.12 -12.77 -11.41
N ALA A 136 4.92 -12.41 -12.43
CA ALA A 136 5.38 -11.03 -12.61
C ALA A 136 4.20 -10.08 -12.89
N TRP A 137 3.21 -10.54 -13.65
CA TRP A 137 2.00 -9.77 -13.94
C TRP A 137 1.06 -9.64 -12.73
N PHE A 138 1.02 -10.64 -11.84
CA PHE A 138 0.34 -10.51 -10.55
C PHE A 138 1.01 -9.46 -9.66
N CYS A 139 2.35 -9.41 -9.63
CA CYS A 139 3.08 -8.34 -8.94
C CYS A 139 2.74 -6.95 -9.49
N VAL A 140 2.70 -6.78 -10.82
CA VAL A 140 2.31 -5.50 -11.45
C VAL A 140 0.85 -5.15 -11.12
N SER A 141 -0.04 -6.15 -11.14
CA SER A 141 -1.45 -5.96 -10.77
C SER A 141 -1.59 -5.54 -9.31
N ALA A 142 -0.81 -6.14 -8.39
CA ALA A 142 -0.78 -5.75 -6.98
C ALA A 142 -0.37 -4.28 -6.82
N VAL A 143 0.63 -3.80 -7.56
CA VAL A 143 1.03 -2.38 -7.56
C VAL A 143 -0.12 -1.46 -7.98
N VAL A 144 -0.84 -1.78 -9.07
CA VAL A 144 -1.98 -0.99 -9.53
C VAL A 144 -3.11 -0.93 -8.49
N VAL A 145 -3.44 -2.07 -7.87
CA VAL A 145 -4.47 -2.14 -6.83
C VAL A 145 -4.01 -1.40 -5.55
N THR A 146 -2.71 -1.42 -5.25
CA THR A 146 -2.11 -0.69 -4.12
C THR A 146 -2.27 0.83 -4.32
N PHE A 147 -2.08 1.36 -5.53
CA PHE A 147 -2.40 2.76 -5.84
C PHE A 147 -3.87 3.08 -5.54
N GLY A 148 -4.79 2.21 -5.92
CA GLY A 148 -6.21 2.36 -5.60
C GLY A 148 -6.48 2.41 -4.10
N SER A 149 -5.79 1.57 -3.33
CA SER A 149 -5.86 1.56 -1.86
C SER A 149 -5.39 2.88 -1.24
N ILE A 150 -4.28 3.45 -1.74
CA ILE A 150 -3.76 4.74 -1.29
C ILE A 150 -4.77 5.86 -1.54
N LEU A 151 -5.27 5.97 -2.78
CA LEU A 151 -6.23 7.01 -3.16
C LEU A 151 -7.51 6.93 -2.32
N LEU A 152 -8.01 5.71 -2.09
CA LEU A 152 -9.22 5.52 -1.31
C LEU A 152 -8.98 5.82 0.19
N ALA A 153 -7.82 5.45 0.74
CA ALA A 153 -7.47 5.76 2.13
C ALA A 153 -7.39 7.28 2.37
N GLU A 154 -6.65 8.00 1.51
CA GLU A 154 -6.51 9.46 1.58
C GLU A 154 -7.85 10.17 1.34
N TYR A 155 -8.67 9.66 0.40
CA TYR A 155 -10.01 10.19 0.17
C TYR A 155 -10.92 10.06 1.41
N ILE A 156 -10.85 8.93 2.13
CA ILE A 156 -11.61 8.73 3.37
C ILE A 156 -11.16 9.71 4.45
N VAL A 157 -9.86 9.98 4.55
CA VAL A 157 -9.29 10.92 5.53
C VAL A 157 -9.73 12.35 5.22
N ASN A 158 -9.52 12.83 3.98
CA ASN A 158 -9.78 14.22 3.61
C ASN A 158 -11.25 14.61 3.78
N ARG A 159 -12.18 13.76 3.33
CA ARG A 159 -13.62 14.03 3.47
C ARG A 159 -14.09 14.10 4.93
N LYS A 160 -13.40 13.41 5.84
CA LYS A 160 -13.70 13.46 7.28
C LYS A 160 -13.02 14.64 7.99
N GLY A 161 -12.00 15.24 7.39
CA GLY A 161 -11.46 16.53 7.82
C GLY A 161 -12.46 17.66 7.58
N GLU A 162 -13.03 17.71 6.37
CA GLU A 162 -13.99 18.74 5.95
C GLU A 162 -15.26 18.75 6.84
N GLU A 163 -15.82 17.57 7.14
CA GLU A 163 -16.99 17.46 8.03
C GLU A 163 -16.74 17.97 9.47
N LYS A 164 -15.47 18.05 9.92
CA LYS A 164 -15.12 18.59 11.25
C LYS A 164 -14.88 20.09 11.27
N GLU A 165 -14.47 20.68 10.15
CA GLU A 165 -14.29 22.14 10.05
C GLU A 165 -15.64 22.85 9.97
N ASP A 166 -16.64 22.25 9.30
CA ASP A 166 -17.99 22.82 9.19
C ASP A 166 -18.79 22.77 10.51
N GLU A 167 -18.45 21.88 11.44
CA GLU A 167 -19.10 21.78 12.77
C GLU A 167 -18.43 22.65 13.85
N ALA A 168 -17.35 23.37 13.54
CA ALA A 168 -16.71 24.27 14.50
C ALA A 168 -17.68 25.44 14.81
N PRO A 169 -18.13 25.61 16.08
CA PRO A 169 -19.00 26.72 16.41
C PRO A 169 -18.26 28.04 16.20
N ILE A 170 -18.90 28.95 15.49
CA ILE A 170 -18.53 30.37 15.38
C ILE A 170 -18.74 31.00 16.78
N GLU A 171 -17.87 30.67 17.74
CA GLU A 171 -17.89 31.27 19.07
C GLU A 171 -17.12 32.59 19.05
N SER A 172 -17.87 33.62 18.66
CA SER A 172 -17.82 34.97 19.23
C SER A 172 -16.67 35.89 18.79
N ALA A 173 -16.98 36.70 17.78
CA ALA A 173 -16.48 38.07 17.72
C ALA A 173 -17.07 38.87 18.91
N VAL A 174 -16.44 38.78 20.09
CA VAL A 174 -16.65 39.75 21.16
C VAL A 174 -15.58 40.83 21.00
N PRO A 175 -15.94 42.10 20.71
CA PRO A 175 -14.96 43.17 20.66
C PRO A 175 -14.38 43.45 22.05
N PRO A 176 -13.11 43.85 22.17
CA PRO A 176 -12.48 44.08 23.46
C PRO A 176 -13.18 45.21 24.21
N ARG A 177 -13.70 44.88 25.39
CA ARG A 177 -14.31 45.83 26.31
C ARG A 177 -13.20 46.70 26.91
N ILE A 178 -13.09 47.94 26.44
CA ILE A 178 -12.21 48.97 27.02
C ILE A 178 -12.67 49.22 28.45
N LEU A 179 -11.89 48.74 29.43
CA LEU A 179 -12.07 49.10 30.84
C LEU A 179 -11.44 50.49 31.06
N THR A 180 -12.25 51.54 30.98
CA THR A 180 -11.87 52.84 31.54
C THR A 180 -11.97 52.77 33.06
N SER A 181 -10.83 52.64 33.74
CA SER A 181 -10.72 52.80 35.19
C SER A 181 -10.86 54.28 35.55
N SER A 182 -12.05 54.68 36.01
CA SER A 182 -12.25 55.97 36.66
C SER A 182 -11.70 55.90 38.08
N PHE A 183 -10.55 56.53 38.31
CA PHE A 183 -10.06 56.88 39.63
C PHE A 183 -11.10 57.79 40.32
N THR A 184 -11.57 57.38 41.50
CA THR A 184 -12.24 58.31 42.41
C THR A 184 -11.66 58.12 43.81
N ASN A 185 -11.02 59.20 44.27
CA ASN A 185 -10.28 59.34 45.52
C ASN A 185 -11.17 59.13 46.75
N MET A 186 -10.64 58.46 47.78
CA MET A 186 -11.12 58.57 49.16
C MET A 186 -10.37 59.72 49.85
N TYR A 187 -11.14 60.69 50.36
CA TYR A 187 -10.82 61.46 51.56
C TYR A 187 -11.87 61.11 52.61
#